data_AF-A0A9X3NJN0-F1
#
_entry.id   AF-A0A9X3NJN0-F1
#
_cell.length_a   1.000
_cell.length_b   1.000
_cell.length_c   1.000
_cell.angle_alpha   90.00
_cell.angle_beta   90.00
_cell.angle_gamma   90.00
#
_symmetry.space_group_name_H-M   'P 1'
#
loop_
_entity.id
_entity.type
_entity.pdbx_description
1 polymer ?
#
loop_
_entity_poly.entity_id
_entity_poly.type
_entity_poly.pdbx_seq_one_letter_code
_entity_poly.pdbx_strand_id
1 'polypeptide(L)'
;MVNGSDGSGANSLGDYLRARRGLVSPAAVGLPEDERRRVPGLRREEVAMLAGISSDYYLRLEQGRNRNPSVQVLEALARVLQLDQPATEHVFALGATAPRPRRRTRRREAVTPRIVELVGSISFPAFVTGRYLDVLTSNPLAIALSPAFRPGVNLLREVFLNTDERVHLDQREMVAMFRKRIGADLDDPRIAELAGELSAASEAFRQAWARHHVGPVRGGPVRIDHPQVGPMELNISKLAVDDTGDQLLVVYHPTDAHPESADRLALLTSLTESPRPRAKYRTHP
;
A
#
# COMPACT_ATOMS: atom_id res chain seq x y z
N MET A 1 -20.17 -21.96 -34.51
CA MET A 1 -20.85 -21.01 -33.60
C MET A 1 -20.22 -21.18 -32.22
N VAL A 2 -19.04 -20.58 -32.00
CA VAL A 2 -18.82 -19.30 -31.28
C VAL A 2 -19.34 -19.37 -29.83
N ASN A 3 -18.48 -19.87 -28.93
CA ASN A 3 -17.77 -19.18 -27.84
C ASN A 3 -18.57 -19.02 -26.53
N GLY A 4 -18.42 -20.00 -25.65
CA GLY A 4 -18.54 -19.81 -24.20
C GLY A 4 -17.16 -19.50 -23.62
N SER A 5 -16.73 -18.25 -23.70
CA SER A 5 -15.57 -17.79 -22.92
C SER A 5 -16.05 -17.55 -21.49
N ASP A 6 -15.84 -18.54 -20.61
CA ASP A 6 -15.95 -18.36 -19.16
C ASP A 6 -14.91 -17.33 -18.72
N GLY A 7 -15.36 -16.07 -18.72
CA GLY A 7 -14.62 -14.94 -18.20
C GLY A 7 -14.54 -15.04 -16.69
N SER A 8 -13.55 -15.78 -16.19
CA SER A 8 -12.99 -15.59 -14.85
C SER A 8 -12.34 -14.21 -14.75
N GLY A 9 -13.14 -13.15 -14.89
CA GLY A 9 -12.77 -11.82 -14.43
C GLY A 9 -13.02 -11.78 -12.93
N ALA A 10 -11.98 -11.55 -12.14
CA ALA A 10 -12.07 -11.46 -10.70
C ALA A 10 -13.15 -10.43 -10.31
N ASN A 11 -14.11 -10.83 -9.46
CA ASN A 11 -15.17 -9.95 -9.00
C ASN A 11 -14.66 -9.00 -7.90
N SER A 12 -13.76 -8.09 -8.26
CA SER A 12 -13.09 -7.18 -7.33
C SER A 12 -14.06 -6.37 -6.47
N LEU A 13 -15.18 -5.92 -7.05
CA LEU A 13 -16.23 -5.21 -6.32
C LEU A 13 -16.92 -6.11 -5.29
N GLY A 14 -17.38 -7.30 -5.69
CA GLY A 14 -18.09 -8.17 -4.75
C GLY A 14 -17.18 -8.75 -3.67
N ASP A 15 -15.91 -8.99 -3.97
CA ASP A 15 -14.93 -9.40 -2.96
C ASP A 15 -14.68 -8.29 -1.94
N TYR A 16 -14.56 -7.04 -2.41
CA TYR A 16 -14.47 -5.87 -1.54
C TYR A 16 -15.71 -5.70 -0.65
N LEU A 17 -16.92 -5.78 -1.23
CA LEU A 17 -18.18 -5.67 -0.47
C LEU A 17 -18.30 -6.77 0.58
N ARG A 18 -17.95 -8.02 0.24
CA ARG A 18 -17.97 -9.15 1.16
C ARG A 18 -17.02 -8.95 2.33
N ALA A 19 -15.79 -8.51 2.05
CA ALA A 19 -14.78 -8.26 3.07
C ALA A 19 -15.21 -7.13 4.02
N ARG A 20 -15.65 -5.97 3.47
CA ARG A 20 -16.11 -4.82 4.27
C ARG A 20 -17.35 -5.14 5.09
N ARG A 21 -18.30 -5.90 4.54
CA ARG A 21 -19.49 -6.36 5.25
C ARG A 21 -19.14 -7.18 6.49
N GLY A 22 -18.11 -8.01 6.41
CA GLY A 22 -17.62 -8.81 7.54
C GLY A 22 -17.02 -8.00 8.69
N LEU A 23 -16.70 -6.71 8.47
CA LEU A 23 -16.03 -5.84 9.45
C LEU A 23 -16.99 -4.90 10.20
N VAL A 24 -18.21 -4.69 9.69
CA VAL A 24 -19.20 -3.82 10.34
C VAL A 24 -20.03 -4.65 11.31
N SER A 25 -20.03 -4.28 12.59
CA SER A 25 -20.88 -4.93 13.57
C SER A 25 -22.34 -4.51 13.40
N PRO A 26 -23.31 -5.40 13.69
CA PRO A 26 -24.73 -5.03 13.70
C PRO A 26 -25.03 -3.86 14.64
N ALA A 27 -24.44 -3.83 15.84
CA ALA A 27 -24.65 -2.73 16.79
C ALA A 27 -24.23 -1.37 16.21
N ALA A 28 -23.15 -1.31 15.41
CA ALA A 28 -22.66 -0.06 14.81
C ALA A 28 -23.66 0.58 13.83
N VAL A 29 -24.63 -0.20 13.32
CA VAL A 29 -25.71 0.27 12.43
C VAL A 29 -27.09 0.19 13.09
N GLY A 30 -27.13 0.08 14.43
CA GLY A 30 -28.37 0.07 15.21
C GLY A 30 -29.16 -1.24 15.14
N LEU A 31 -28.53 -2.35 14.72
CA LEU A 31 -29.15 -3.68 14.72
C LEU A 31 -28.78 -4.44 16.01
N PRO A 32 -29.69 -5.30 16.52
CA PRO A 32 -29.43 -6.09 17.71
C PRO A 32 -28.32 -7.12 17.48
N GLU A 33 -27.48 -7.30 18.51
CA GLU A 33 -26.52 -8.40 18.57
C GLU A 33 -27.26 -9.64 19.06
N ASP A 34 -27.31 -10.68 18.23
CA ASP A 34 -27.97 -11.96 18.52
C ASP A 34 -26.89 -12.99 18.89
N GLU A 35 -26.97 -13.56 20.08
CA GLU A 35 -26.03 -14.58 20.57
C GLU A 35 -25.98 -15.84 19.67
N ARG A 36 -27.01 -16.08 18.84
CA ARG A 36 -27.07 -17.21 17.89
C ARG A 36 -26.53 -16.87 16.49
N ARG A 37 -25.95 -15.69 16.30
CA ARG A 37 -25.46 -15.22 15.00
C ARG A 37 -24.23 -16.02 14.54
N ARG A 38 -24.26 -16.50 13.30
CA ARG A 38 -23.16 -17.30 12.69
C ARG A 38 -22.05 -16.49 12.04
N VAL A 39 -22.27 -15.20 11.76
CA VAL A 39 -21.29 -14.30 11.13
C VAL A 39 -21.02 -13.10 12.04
N PRO A 40 -19.76 -12.69 12.27
CA PRO A 40 -19.46 -11.59 13.17
C PRO A 40 -19.95 -10.23 12.64
N GLY A 41 -19.93 -10.03 11.32
CA GLY A 41 -20.38 -8.79 10.68
C GLY A 41 -21.85 -8.81 10.24
N LEU A 42 -22.18 -7.88 9.34
CA LEU A 42 -23.53 -7.78 8.77
C LEU A 42 -23.87 -8.97 7.86
N ARG A 43 -25.12 -9.39 7.89
CA ARG A 43 -25.70 -10.35 6.93
C ARG A 43 -26.03 -9.63 5.61
N ARG A 44 -26.24 -10.40 4.54
CA ARG A 44 -26.52 -9.81 3.21
C ARG A 44 -27.85 -9.07 3.20
N GLU A 45 -28.85 -9.68 3.82
CA GLU A 45 -30.18 -9.12 4.02
C GLU A 45 -30.15 -7.82 4.84
N GLU A 46 -29.28 -7.72 5.85
CA GLU A 46 -29.14 -6.52 6.66
C GLU A 46 -28.54 -5.37 5.85
N VAL A 47 -27.47 -5.63 5.09
CA VAL A 47 -26.88 -4.62 4.20
C VAL A 47 -27.88 -4.17 3.14
N ALA A 48 -28.58 -5.11 2.52
CA ALA A 48 -29.56 -4.81 1.48
C ALA A 48 -30.71 -3.94 2.01
N MET A 49 -31.25 -4.30 3.18
CA MET A 49 -32.29 -3.53 3.88
C MET A 49 -31.82 -2.11 4.19
N LEU A 50 -30.65 -1.96 4.81
CA LEU A 50 -30.11 -0.64 5.18
C LEU A 50 -29.75 0.22 3.96
N ALA A 51 -29.35 -0.41 2.85
CA ALA A 51 -29.02 0.28 1.61
C ALA A 51 -30.24 0.56 0.71
N GLY A 52 -31.44 0.10 1.09
CA GLY A 52 -32.66 0.30 0.30
C GLY A 52 -32.67 -0.48 -1.03
N ILE A 53 -32.01 -1.64 -1.08
CA ILE A 53 -31.91 -2.51 -2.27
C ILE A 53 -32.41 -3.92 -1.95
N SER A 54 -32.72 -4.73 -2.97
CA SER A 54 -33.13 -6.12 -2.74
C SER A 54 -31.95 -6.99 -2.32
N SER A 55 -32.19 -7.99 -1.46
CA SER A 55 -31.17 -8.96 -1.04
C SER A 55 -30.59 -9.75 -2.23
N ASP A 56 -31.44 -10.10 -3.21
CA ASP A 56 -31.00 -10.71 -4.47
C ASP A 56 -30.05 -9.81 -5.27
N TYR A 57 -30.34 -8.51 -5.33
CA TYR A 57 -29.48 -7.56 -6.03
C TYR A 57 -28.11 -7.44 -5.35
N TYR A 58 -28.07 -7.35 -4.01
CA TYR A 58 -26.81 -7.35 -3.27
C TYR A 58 -26.01 -8.66 -3.45
N LEU A 59 -26.70 -9.81 -3.45
CA LEU A 59 -26.08 -11.11 -3.73
C LEU A 59 -25.46 -11.14 -5.13
N ARG A 60 -26.14 -10.60 -6.15
CA ARG A 60 -25.61 -10.52 -7.51
C ARG A 60 -24.39 -9.61 -7.64
N LEU A 61 -24.30 -8.55 -6.84
CA LEU A 61 -23.08 -7.72 -6.73
C LEU A 61 -21.92 -8.54 -6.13
N GLU A 62 -22.15 -9.23 -5.00
CA GLU A 62 -21.13 -10.11 -4.40
C GLU A 62 -20.69 -11.26 -5.31
N GLN A 63 -21.55 -11.74 -6.20
CA GLN A 63 -21.25 -12.80 -7.16
C GLN A 63 -20.67 -12.30 -8.49
N GLY A 64 -20.69 -10.98 -8.73
CA GLY A 64 -20.12 -10.37 -9.95
C GLY A 64 -20.99 -10.55 -11.18
N ARG A 65 -22.25 -10.97 -10.94
CA ARG A 65 -23.31 -11.09 -11.95
C ARG A 65 -23.94 -9.74 -12.28
N ASN A 66 -23.78 -8.75 -11.40
CA ASN A 66 -24.02 -7.36 -11.71
C ASN A 66 -22.74 -6.55 -11.48
N ARG A 67 -22.26 -5.89 -12.53
CA ARG A 67 -20.96 -5.20 -12.54
C ARG A 67 -21.08 -3.68 -12.54
N ASN A 68 -22.29 -3.14 -12.73
CA ASN A 68 -22.52 -1.71 -12.95
C ASN A 68 -23.60 -1.19 -12.00
N PRO A 69 -23.36 -1.18 -10.67
CA PRO A 69 -24.26 -0.50 -9.75
C PRO A 69 -24.29 1.01 -10.04
N SER A 70 -25.43 1.65 -9.80
CA SER A 70 -25.52 3.11 -9.91
C SER A 70 -24.68 3.80 -8.83
N VAL A 71 -24.30 5.06 -9.07
CA VAL A 71 -23.62 5.91 -8.09
C VAL A 71 -24.40 5.95 -6.77
N GLN A 72 -25.73 6.13 -6.83
CA GLN A 72 -26.59 6.13 -5.66
C GLN A 72 -26.53 4.82 -4.84
N VAL A 73 -26.44 3.66 -5.52
CA VAL A 73 -26.26 2.37 -4.84
C VAL A 73 -24.90 2.31 -4.15
N LEU A 74 -23.83 2.77 -4.82
CA LEU A 74 -22.48 2.80 -4.25
C LEU A 74 -22.39 3.74 -3.04
N GLU A 75 -23.05 4.90 -3.09
CA GLU A 75 -23.17 5.83 -1.94
C GLU A 75 -23.91 5.18 -0.77
N ALA A 76 -25.03 4.50 -1.03
CA ALA A 76 -25.79 3.80 0.00
C ALA A 76 -24.95 2.70 0.65
N LEU A 77 -24.26 1.88 -0.16
CA LEU A 77 -23.36 0.84 0.33
C LEU A 77 -22.18 1.43 1.12
N ALA A 78 -21.60 2.55 0.68
CA ALA A 78 -20.52 3.21 1.40
C ALA A 78 -20.95 3.69 2.80
N ARG A 79 -22.16 4.26 2.91
CA ARG A 79 -22.74 4.65 4.20
C ARG A 79 -22.99 3.46 5.12
N VAL A 80 -23.66 2.42 4.62
CA VAL A 80 -24.00 1.22 5.41
C VAL A 80 -22.74 0.49 5.88
N LEU A 81 -21.72 0.43 5.03
CA LEU A 81 -20.45 -0.22 5.35
C LEU A 81 -19.46 0.69 6.11
N GLN A 82 -19.90 1.89 6.52
CA GLN A 82 -19.11 2.88 7.25
C GLN A 82 -17.73 3.10 6.61
N LEU A 83 -17.71 3.26 5.29
CA LEU A 83 -16.48 3.49 4.55
C LEU A 83 -15.98 4.91 4.80
N ASP A 84 -14.70 5.05 5.15
CA ASP A 84 -14.04 6.35 5.16
C ASP A 84 -13.87 6.89 3.72
N GLN A 85 -13.35 8.11 3.59
CA GLN A 85 -13.18 8.75 2.29
C GLN A 85 -12.32 7.90 1.31
N PRO A 86 -11.12 7.41 1.68
CA PRO A 86 -10.33 6.56 0.78
C PRO A 86 -11.05 5.27 0.36
N ALA A 87 -11.74 4.61 1.28
CA ALA A 87 -12.51 3.40 1.02
C ALA A 87 -13.74 3.67 0.14
N THR A 88 -14.36 4.84 0.27
CA THR A 88 -15.47 5.31 -0.55
C THR A 88 -15.02 5.56 -1.97
N GLU A 89 -13.95 6.34 -2.18
CA GLU A 89 -13.35 6.55 -3.51
C GLU A 89 -13.00 5.21 -4.19
N HIS A 90 -12.48 4.26 -3.43
CA HIS A 90 -12.13 2.93 -3.95
C HIS A 90 -13.36 2.13 -4.38
N VAL A 91 -14.45 2.12 -3.61
CA VAL A 91 -15.67 1.40 -4.01
C VAL A 91 -16.29 2.00 -5.27
N PHE A 92 -16.22 3.32 -5.44
CA PHE A 92 -16.59 3.98 -6.69
C PHE A 92 -15.72 3.54 -7.86
N ALA A 93 -14.39 3.51 -7.68
CA ALA A 93 -13.47 3.04 -8.72
C ALA A 93 -13.71 1.57 -9.10
N LEU A 94 -14.09 0.71 -8.15
CA LEU A 94 -14.42 -0.69 -8.40
C LEU A 94 -15.76 -0.88 -9.14
N GLY A 95 -16.73 0.00 -8.89
CA GLY A 95 -18.06 -0.04 -9.52
C GLY A 95 -18.16 0.77 -10.83
N ALA A 96 -17.18 1.61 -11.14
CA ALA A 96 -17.16 2.40 -12.36
C ALA A 96 -16.86 1.52 -13.59
N THR A 97 -17.76 1.55 -14.56
CA THR A 97 -17.60 0.95 -15.90
C THR A 97 -16.64 1.73 -16.79
N ALA A 98 -15.60 2.36 -16.23
CA ALA A 98 -14.60 3.00 -17.08
C ALA A 98 -13.89 1.91 -17.90
N PRO A 99 -13.74 2.07 -19.23
CA PRO A 99 -12.93 1.15 -20.01
C PRO A 99 -11.53 1.16 -19.40
N ARG A 100 -11.20 0.07 -18.69
CA ARG A 100 -9.84 -0.14 -18.16
C ARG A 100 -8.91 0.01 -19.35
N PRO A 101 -7.99 0.99 -19.37
CA PRO A 101 -7.12 1.19 -20.51
C PRO A 101 -6.47 -0.15 -20.82
N ARG A 102 -6.60 -0.61 -22.07
CA ARG A 102 -6.08 -1.91 -22.53
C ARG A 102 -4.67 -2.03 -21.99
N ARG A 103 -4.47 -3.09 -21.21
CA ARG A 103 -3.24 -3.43 -20.51
C ARG A 103 -2.08 -3.34 -21.49
N ARG A 104 -1.44 -2.16 -21.59
CA ARG A 104 -0.14 -2.04 -22.24
C ARG A 104 0.73 -3.07 -21.56
N THR A 105 1.43 -3.90 -22.31
CA THR A 105 2.53 -4.70 -21.77
C THR A 105 3.42 -3.76 -20.96
N ARG A 106 3.21 -3.75 -19.64
CA ARG A 106 3.72 -2.66 -18.80
C ARG A 106 5.21 -2.89 -18.67
N ARG A 107 5.98 -1.97 -19.25
CA ARG A 107 7.43 -1.92 -19.15
C ARG A 107 7.81 -1.92 -17.67
N ARG A 108 8.98 -2.48 -17.32
CA ARG A 108 9.52 -2.33 -15.96
C ARG A 108 9.43 -0.86 -15.57
N GLU A 109 8.92 -0.59 -14.36
CA GLU A 109 8.86 0.76 -13.81
C GLU A 109 10.27 1.33 -13.81
N ALA A 110 10.44 2.48 -14.45
CA ALA A 110 11.73 3.12 -14.63
C ALA A 110 11.60 4.59 -14.25
N VAL A 111 12.64 5.09 -13.60
CA VAL A 111 12.76 6.49 -13.19
C VAL A 111 13.51 7.25 -14.27
N THR A 112 13.07 8.47 -14.59
CA THR A 112 13.77 9.29 -15.58
C THR A 112 15.12 9.78 -15.02
N PRO A 113 16.13 10.05 -15.87
CA PRO A 113 17.41 10.57 -15.40
C PRO A 113 17.29 11.82 -14.51
N ARG A 114 16.35 12.73 -14.85
CA ARG A 114 16.08 13.95 -14.07
C ARG A 114 15.63 13.66 -12.63
N ILE A 115 14.82 12.63 -12.42
CA ILE A 115 14.40 12.24 -11.07
C ILE A 115 15.54 11.55 -10.32
N VAL A 116 16.41 10.80 -11.01
CA VAL A 116 17.63 10.25 -10.39
C VAL A 116 18.55 11.38 -9.92
N GLU A 117 18.77 12.40 -10.75
CA GLU A 117 19.53 13.62 -10.40
C GLU A 117 18.91 14.35 -9.20
N LEU A 118 17.58 14.57 -9.21
CA LEU A 118 16.86 15.19 -8.11
C LEU A 118 17.07 14.42 -6.80
N VAL A 119 16.84 13.11 -6.81
CA VAL A 119 17.03 12.25 -5.62
C VAL A 119 18.46 12.35 -5.09
N GLY A 120 19.44 12.36 -6.00
CA GLY A 120 20.85 12.53 -5.64
C GLY A 120 21.20 13.87 -4.99
N SER A 121 20.43 14.94 -5.28
CA SER A 121 20.65 16.29 -4.72
C SER A 121 19.98 16.55 -3.37
N ILE A 122 19.07 15.67 -2.92
CA ILE A 122 18.36 15.83 -1.65
C ILE A 122 19.31 15.48 -0.50
N SER A 123 19.50 16.42 0.44
CA SER A 123 20.40 16.28 1.60
C SER A 123 19.90 15.32 2.71
N PHE A 124 18.70 14.77 2.53
CA PHE A 124 18.04 13.85 3.46
C PHE A 124 17.89 12.47 2.81
N PRO A 125 17.76 11.38 3.59
CA PRO A 125 17.47 10.06 3.04
C PRO A 125 16.25 10.10 2.11
N ALA A 126 16.47 9.81 0.83
CA ALA A 126 15.45 9.94 -0.19
C ALA A 126 15.52 8.80 -1.21
N PHE A 127 14.37 8.27 -1.58
CA PHE A 127 14.22 7.25 -2.62
C PHE A 127 12.88 7.36 -3.33
N VAL A 128 12.78 6.73 -4.51
CA VAL A 128 11.53 6.65 -5.27
C VAL A 128 11.03 5.22 -5.27
N THR A 129 9.73 5.05 -5.06
CA THR A 129 9.06 3.75 -5.19
C THR A 129 8.08 3.72 -6.33
N GLY A 130 8.04 2.59 -7.02
CA GLY A 130 7.00 2.28 -8.00
C GLY A 130 5.73 1.74 -7.37
N ARG A 131 4.71 1.42 -8.18
CA ARG A 131 3.37 1.08 -7.67
C ARG A 131 3.36 -0.17 -6.81
N TYR A 132 4.29 -1.09 -7.06
CA TYR A 132 4.45 -2.33 -6.29
C TYR A 132 5.25 -2.17 -5.00
N LEU A 133 5.64 -0.94 -4.66
CA LEU A 133 6.57 -0.63 -3.56
C LEU A 133 8.00 -1.16 -3.79
N ASP A 134 8.39 -1.36 -5.05
CA ASP A 134 9.80 -1.53 -5.41
C ASP A 134 10.53 -0.20 -5.30
N VAL A 135 11.71 -0.19 -4.68
CA VAL A 135 12.61 0.96 -4.72
C VAL A 135 13.24 1.04 -6.11
N LEU A 136 13.01 2.14 -6.80
CA LEU A 136 13.46 2.35 -8.18
C LEU A 136 14.78 3.13 -8.26
N THR A 137 14.97 4.09 -7.37
CA THR A 137 16.23 4.83 -7.17
C THR A 137 16.32 5.30 -5.72
N SER A 138 17.54 5.52 -5.22
CA SER A 138 17.81 5.98 -3.86
C SER A 138 19.08 6.81 -3.83
N ASN A 139 19.13 7.81 -2.96
CA ASN A 139 20.40 8.43 -2.62
C ASN A 139 21.21 7.56 -1.64
N PRO A 140 22.53 7.80 -1.50
CA PRO A 140 23.38 7.02 -0.60
C PRO A 140 22.93 7.05 0.86
N LEU A 141 22.38 8.18 1.31
CA LEU A 141 21.95 8.39 2.69
C LEU A 141 20.73 7.53 3.05
N ALA A 142 19.80 7.29 2.12
CA ALA A 142 18.72 6.32 2.31
C ALA A 142 19.24 4.89 2.44
N ILE A 143 20.19 4.47 1.61
CA ILE A 143 20.80 3.13 1.74
C ILE A 143 21.53 2.97 3.08
N ALA A 144 22.15 4.04 3.57
CA ALA A 144 22.78 4.05 4.88
C ALA A 144 21.76 3.97 6.01
N LEU A 145 20.62 4.68 5.90
CA LEU A 145 19.55 4.65 6.88
C LEU A 145 18.95 3.24 7.03
N SER A 146 18.69 2.55 5.92
CA SER A 146 18.34 1.14 5.91
C SER A 146 18.70 0.47 4.58
N PRO A 147 19.25 -0.77 4.60
CA PRO A 147 19.43 -1.58 3.41
C PRO A 147 18.14 -1.85 2.62
N ALA A 148 16.97 -1.77 3.26
CA ALA A 148 15.66 -1.92 2.61
C ALA A 148 15.41 -0.84 1.54
N PHE A 149 16.12 0.29 1.60
CA PHE A 149 15.97 1.39 0.65
C PHE A 149 16.92 1.28 -0.56
N ARG A 150 17.52 0.11 -0.80
CA ARG A 150 18.35 -0.12 -1.98
C ARG A 150 17.51 -0.31 -3.23
N PRO A 151 17.88 0.26 -4.40
CA PRO A 151 17.18 0.00 -5.65
C PRO A 151 17.06 -1.50 -5.95
N GLY A 152 15.86 -1.91 -6.37
CA GLY A 152 15.50 -3.31 -6.63
C GLY A 152 14.87 -4.04 -5.43
N VAL A 153 14.96 -3.48 -4.22
CA VAL A 153 14.30 -4.04 -3.03
C VAL A 153 12.81 -3.71 -3.05
N ASN A 154 11.98 -4.67 -2.66
CA ASN A 154 10.54 -4.46 -2.49
C ASN A 154 10.20 -4.25 -1.02
N LEU A 155 9.65 -3.08 -0.67
CA LEU A 155 9.42 -2.70 0.73
C LEU A 155 8.41 -3.59 1.45
N LEU A 156 7.45 -4.20 0.75
CA LEU A 156 6.55 -5.17 1.39
C LEU A 156 7.27 -6.45 1.75
N ARG A 157 8.13 -6.95 0.86
CA ARG A 157 8.96 -8.12 1.18
C ARG A 157 9.86 -7.84 2.37
N GLU A 158 10.49 -6.68 2.43
CA GLU A 158 11.31 -6.30 3.59
C GLU A 158 10.50 -6.28 4.89
N VAL A 159 9.34 -5.63 4.89
CA VAL A 159 8.52 -5.47 6.10
C VAL A 159 7.88 -6.77 6.58
N PHE A 160 7.58 -7.71 5.69
CA PHE A 160 6.81 -8.92 6.01
C PHE A 160 7.60 -10.23 5.97
N LEU A 161 8.74 -10.27 5.28
CA LEU A 161 9.54 -11.48 5.12
C LEU A 161 10.93 -11.39 5.77
N ASN A 162 11.47 -10.18 5.93
CA ASN A 162 12.82 -9.97 6.45
C ASN A 162 12.81 -9.38 7.87
N THR A 163 13.95 -9.50 8.54
CA THR A 163 14.15 -9.08 9.94
C THR A 163 14.88 -7.73 10.04
N ASP A 164 14.79 -6.85 9.03
CA ASP A 164 15.33 -5.48 9.20
C ASP A 164 14.39 -4.69 10.12
N GLU A 165 14.58 -4.88 11.42
CA GLU A 165 13.81 -4.26 12.50
C GLU A 165 14.19 -2.78 12.70
N ARG A 166 15.10 -2.22 11.89
CA ARG A 166 15.55 -0.83 12.06
C ARG A 166 14.46 0.19 11.84
N VAL A 167 13.50 -0.06 10.95
CA VAL A 167 12.46 0.93 10.59
C VAL A 167 11.10 0.42 11.02
N HIS A 168 10.53 1.06 12.04
CA HIS A 168 9.26 0.66 12.61
C HIS A 168 8.08 1.23 11.82
N LEU A 169 7.70 0.53 10.76
CA LEU A 169 6.52 0.86 9.95
C LEU A 169 5.29 0.10 10.45
N ASP A 170 4.12 0.77 10.46
CA ASP A 170 2.86 0.07 10.68
C ASP A 170 2.55 -0.83 9.47
N GLN A 171 2.64 -2.13 9.70
CA GLN A 171 2.34 -3.16 8.70
C GLN A 171 0.93 -3.02 8.11
N ARG A 172 -0.07 -2.67 8.92
CA ARG A 172 -1.45 -2.51 8.45
C ARG A 172 -1.58 -1.30 7.54
N GLU A 173 -0.95 -0.19 7.89
CA GLU A 173 -0.91 0.99 7.03
C GLU A 173 -0.17 0.72 5.71
N MET A 174 0.93 -0.04 5.75
CA MET A 174 1.66 -0.45 4.55
C MET A 174 0.77 -1.26 3.58
N VAL A 175 -0.01 -2.21 4.10
CA VAL A 175 -0.97 -2.98 3.28
C VAL A 175 -2.09 -2.08 2.75
N ALA A 176 -2.63 -1.19 3.58
CA ALA A 176 -3.72 -0.29 3.21
C ALA A 176 -3.28 0.72 2.12
N MET A 177 -2.05 1.24 2.24
CA MET A 177 -1.40 2.09 1.25
C MET A 177 -1.15 1.33 -0.05
N PHE A 178 -0.62 0.10 0.02
CA PHE A 178 -0.42 -0.74 -1.16
C PHE A 178 -1.74 -0.95 -1.92
N ARG A 179 -2.83 -1.23 -1.20
CA ARG A 179 -4.17 -1.40 -1.79
C ARG A 179 -4.70 -0.13 -2.44
N LYS A 180 -4.43 1.05 -1.87
CA LYS A 180 -4.74 2.34 -2.50
C LYS A 180 -3.96 2.53 -3.80
N ARG A 181 -2.65 2.24 -3.79
CA ARG A 181 -1.76 2.43 -4.97
C ARG A 181 -2.13 1.54 -6.14
N ILE A 182 -2.47 0.28 -5.90
CA ILE A 182 -2.89 -0.62 -6.98
C ILE A 182 -4.31 -0.33 -7.49
N GLY A 183 -5.11 0.41 -6.70
CA GLY A 183 -6.47 0.76 -7.05
C GLY A 183 -7.33 -0.46 -7.43
N ALA A 184 -8.13 -0.31 -8.47
CA ALA A 184 -8.99 -1.38 -8.99
C ALA A 184 -8.25 -2.40 -9.87
N ASP A 185 -6.93 -2.27 -10.04
CA ASP A 185 -6.13 -3.09 -10.96
C ASP A 185 -5.66 -4.40 -10.32
N LEU A 186 -6.61 -5.21 -9.85
CA LEU A 186 -6.34 -6.50 -9.19
C LEU A 186 -6.04 -7.63 -10.18
N ASP A 187 -6.25 -7.42 -11.48
CA ASP A 187 -5.98 -8.42 -12.52
C ASP A 187 -4.50 -8.41 -12.99
N ASP A 188 -3.64 -7.62 -12.33
CA ASP A 188 -2.20 -7.63 -12.58
C ASP A 188 -1.56 -8.87 -11.94
N PRO A 189 -0.96 -9.79 -12.73
CA PRO A 189 -0.32 -10.99 -12.22
C PRO A 189 0.77 -10.69 -11.21
N ARG A 190 1.46 -9.55 -11.32
CA ARG A 190 2.51 -9.18 -10.37
C ARG A 190 1.92 -8.82 -9.00
N ILE A 191 0.73 -8.21 -8.97
CA ILE A 191 0.02 -7.97 -7.71
C ILE A 191 -0.45 -9.29 -7.12
N ALA A 192 -1.03 -10.16 -7.94
CA ALA A 192 -1.50 -11.47 -7.49
C ALA A 192 -0.35 -12.34 -6.93
N GLU A 193 0.80 -12.35 -7.60
CA GLU A 193 2.03 -13.02 -7.17
C GLU A 193 2.51 -12.46 -5.83
N LEU A 194 2.69 -11.14 -5.73
CA LEU A 194 3.18 -10.50 -4.51
C LEU A 194 2.21 -10.70 -3.33
N ALA A 195 0.92 -10.51 -3.54
CA ALA A 195 -0.09 -10.73 -2.50
C ALA A 195 -0.17 -12.20 -2.08
N GLY A 196 -0.03 -13.14 -3.02
CA GLY A 196 -0.02 -14.57 -2.77
C GLY A 196 1.20 -15.01 -1.94
N GLU A 197 2.40 -14.58 -2.35
CA GLU A 197 3.66 -14.81 -1.65
C GLU A 197 3.60 -14.29 -0.20
N LEU A 198 3.27 -13.01 -0.03
CA LEU A 198 3.24 -12.37 1.28
C LEU A 198 2.14 -12.95 2.17
N SER A 199 0.98 -13.28 1.59
CA SER A 199 -0.07 -13.98 2.34
C SER A 199 0.40 -15.35 2.79
N ALA A 200 1.07 -16.13 1.94
CA ALA A 200 1.56 -17.45 2.31
C ALA A 200 2.56 -17.38 3.47
N ALA A 201 3.49 -16.42 3.42
CA ALA A 201 4.61 -16.34 4.35
C ALA A 201 4.35 -15.50 5.62
N SER A 202 3.38 -14.58 5.63
CA SER A 202 3.12 -13.68 6.77
C SER A 202 1.65 -13.67 7.18
N GLU A 203 1.36 -14.16 8.39
CA GLU A 203 0.01 -14.12 8.95
C GLU A 203 -0.48 -12.68 9.16
N ALA A 204 0.41 -11.77 9.57
CA ALA A 204 0.08 -10.35 9.70
C ALA A 204 -0.36 -9.74 8.36
N PHE A 205 0.38 -10.04 7.28
CA PHE A 205 -0.02 -9.62 5.94
C PHE A 205 -1.35 -10.24 5.53
N ARG A 206 -1.52 -11.55 5.70
CA ARG A 206 -2.74 -12.28 5.34
C ARG A 206 -3.98 -11.65 5.97
N GLN A 207 -3.91 -11.36 7.27
CA GLN A 207 -5.00 -10.72 8.00
C GLN A 207 -5.24 -9.28 7.56
N ALA A 208 -4.20 -8.49 7.31
CA ALA A 208 -4.35 -7.12 6.82
C ALA A 208 -4.95 -7.08 5.41
N TRP A 209 -4.49 -7.96 4.53
CA TRP A 209 -4.94 -8.08 3.14
C TRP A 209 -6.40 -8.51 3.05
N ALA A 210 -6.82 -9.50 3.86
CA ALA A 210 -8.19 -10.00 3.92
C ALA A 210 -9.22 -8.96 4.43
N ARG A 211 -8.79 -7.89 5.10
CA ARG A 211 -9.67 -6.79 5.53
C ARG A 211 -10.05 -5.85 4.38
N HIS A 212 -9.33 -5.92 3.25
CA HIS A 212 -9.51 -5.03 2.10
C HIS A 212 -9.53 -3.53 2.49
N HIS A 213 -8.82 -3.16 3.57
CA HIS A 213 -8.75 -1.77 3.97
C HIS A 213 -7.90 -1.00 2.96
N VAL A 214 -8.34 0.22 2.64
CA VAL A 214 -7.67 1.13 1.73
C VAL A 214 -7.35 2.38 2.53
N GLY A 215 -6.06 2.67 2.66
CA GLY A 215 -5.55 3.75 3.49
C GLY A 215 -5.02 4.90 2.63
N PRO A 216 -4.92 6.11 3.18
CA PRO A 216 -4.35 7.22 2.44
C PRO A 216 -2.84 7.02 2.23
N VAL A 217 -2.30 7.55 1.13
CA VAL A 217 -0.85 7.60 0.91
C VAL A 217 -0.32 8.81 1.67
N ARG A 218 -0.04 8.64 2.97
CA ARG A 218 0.43 9.72 3.84
C ARG A 218 1.81 9.45 4.40
N GLY A 219 2.49 10.55 4.66
CA GLY A 219 3.65 10.61 5.53
C GLY A 219 3.27 10.61 7.00
N GLY A 220 4.26 10.70 7.88
CA GLY A 220 4.06 10.71 9.32
C GLY A 220 5.36 10.44 10.08
N PRO A 221 5.33 10.52 11.41
CA PRO A 221 6.47 10.18 12.24
C PRO A 221 6.82 8.69 12.07
N VAL A 222 8.11 8.38 12.14
CA VAL A 222 8.65 7.03 12.10
C VAL A 222 9.83 6.94 13.05
N ARG A 223 9.81 5.86 13.84
CA ARG A 223 10.94 5.49 14.67
C ARG A 223 11.93 4.65 13.87
N ILE A 224 13.20 4.99 13.97
CA ILE A 224 14.30 4.25 13.38
C ILE A 224 15.34 3.91 14.45
N ASP A 225 15.65 2.63 14.62
CA ASP A 225 16.70 2.16 15.51
C ASP A 225 17.97 1.82 14.70
N HIS A 226 18.83 2.82 14.49
CA HIS A 226 20.03 2.66 13.65
C HIS A 226 21.24 2.14 14.45
N PRO A 227 21.93 1.07 14.01
CA PRO A 227 22.96 0.40 14.81
C PRO A 227 24.21 1.26 15.11
N GLN A 228 24.49 2.28 14.28
CA GLN A 228 25.68 3.12 14.44
C GLN A 228 25.40 4.48 15.08
N VAL A 229 24.18 5.01 14.95
CA VAL A 229 23.85 6.38 15.42
C VAL A 229 22.74 6.39 16.47
N GLY A 230 22.18 5.22 16.81
CA GLY A 230 21.13 5.06 17.81
C GLY A 230 19.72 5.34 17.28
N PRO A 231 18.73 5.44 18.19
CA PRO A 231 17.34 5.71 17.85
C PRO A 231 17.14 7.12 17.28
N MET A 232 16.25 7.24 16.30
CA MET A 232 15.83 8.50 15.68
C MET A 232 14.32 8.49 15.50
N GLU A 233 13.70 9.66 15.70
CA GLU A 233 12.30 9.92 15.35
C GLU A 233 12.33 10.90 14.18
N LEU A 234 11.97 10.41 12.99
CA LEU A 234 11.96 11.20 11.76
C LEU A 234 10.54 11.33 11.24
N ASN A 235 10.30 12.31 10.39
CA ASN A 235 9.11 12.36 9.55
C ASN A 235 9.40 11.71 8.20
N ILE A 236 8.45 10.90 7.73
CA ILE A 236 8.38 10.46 6.35
C ILE A 236 7.48 11.43 5.59
N SER A 237 7.99 12.01 4.52
CA SER A 237 7.19 12.75 3.53
C SER A 237 7.06 11.91 2.26
N LYS A 238 5.83 11.80 1.72
CA LYS A 238 5.54 11.07 0.49
C LYS A 238 4.94 12.04 -0.53
N LEU A 239 5.60 12.14 -1.69
CA LEU A 239 5.26 13.09 -2.74
C LEU A 239 5.02 12.32 -4.05
N ALA A 240 3.88 12.56 -4.69
CA ALA A 240 3.60 12.00 -6.00
C ALA A 240 4.54 12.60 -7.06
N VAL A 241 5.04 11.76 -7.95
CA VAL A 241 5.80 12.21 -9.11
C VAL A 241 4.85 12.23 -10.31
N ASP A 242 4.49 13.42 -10.77
CA ASP A 242 3.56 13.60 -11.88
C ASP A 242 4.03 12.90 -13.17
N ASP A 243 3.07 12.52 -14.02
CA ASP A 243 3.28 11.86 -15.31
C ASP A 243 4.02 10.50 -15.28
N THR A 244 4.27 9.93 -14.09
CA THR A 244 4.93 8.63 -13.95
C THR A 244 3.97 7.46 -13.74
N GLY A 245 2.68 7.74 -13.54
CA GLY A 245 1.63 6.73 -13.40
C GLY A 245 1.80 5.86 -12.16
N ASP A 246 2.06 6.48 -11.00
CA ASP A 246 2.09 5.90 -9.63
C ASP A 246 3.46 5.89 -8.93
N GLN A 247 4.47 6.67 -9.34
CA GLN A 247 5.72 6.78 -8.55
C GLN A 247 5.57 7.73 -7.36
N LEU A 248 6.23 7.39 -6.25
CA LEU A 248 6.29 8.20 -5.04
C LEU A 248 7.73 8.48 -4.65
N LEU A 249 8.09 9.75 -4.52
CA LEU A 249 9.27 10.18 -3.79
C LEU A 249 8.99 10.07 -2.28
N VAL A 250 9.87 9.39 -1.57
CA VAL A 250 9.84 9.23 -0.12
C VAL A 250 11.07 9.88 0.47
N VAL A 251 10.88 10.78 1.43
CA VAL A 251 11.95 11.52 2.10
C VAL A 251 11.81 11.37 3.60
N TYR A 252 12.88 10.98 4.28
CA TYR A 252 12.97 10.92 5.74
C TYR A 252 13.68 12.17 6.23
N HIS A 253 13.05 12.99 7.05
CA HIS A 253 13.62 14.25 7.52
C HIS A 253 13.38 14.46 9.02
N PRO A 254 14.22 15.21 9.73
CA PRO A 254 14.03 15.47 11.15
C PRO A 254 12.72 16.23 11.42
N THR A 255 12.31 16.20 12.69
CA THR A 255 11.18 16.94 13.23
C THR A 255 11.64 17.82 14.38
N ASP A 256 11.02 19.00 14.53
CA ASP A 256 11.32 19.92 15.63
C ASP A 256 10.99 19.33 17.01
N ALA A 257 10.14 18.29 17.06
CA ALA A 257 9.83 17.57 18.29
C ALA A 257 11.02 16.75 18.84
N HIS A 258 11.98 16.40 17.99
CA HIS A 258 13.11 15.53 18.30
C HIS A 258 14.41 16.05 17.67
N PRO A 259 14.92 17.21 18.14
CA PRO A 259 16.09 17.87 17.55
C PRO A 259 17.34 16.97 17.54
N GLU A 260 17.48 16.08 18.52
CA GLU A 260 18.57 15.10 18.59
C GLU A 260 18.62 14.14 17.38
N SER A 261 17.48 13.91 16.72
CA SER A 261 17.40 13.09 15.51
C SER A 261 18.05 13.78 14.31
N ALA A 262 18.07 15.12 14.28
CA ALA A 262 18.80 15.87 13.27
C ALA A 262 20.32 15.68 13.40
N ASP A 263 20.85 15.73 14.64
CA ASP A 263 22.27 15.51 14.92
C ASP A 263 22.70 14.08 14.57
N ARG A 264 21.87 13.07 14.91
CA ARG A 264 22.13 11.67 14.54
C ARG A 264 22.10 11.44 13.03
N LEU A 265 21.19 12.11 12.32
CA LEU A 265 21.13 12.05 10.87
C LEU A 265 22.36 12.71 10.23
N ALA A 266 22.80 13.86 10.75
CA ALA A 266 24.04 14.51 10.31
C ALA A 266 25.28 13.63 10.58
N LEU A 267 25.32 12.95 11.74
CA LEU A 267 26.36 11.97 12.03
C LEU A 267 26.35 10.83 11.00
N LEU A 268 25.18 10.30 10.66
CA LEU A 268 25.04 9.27 9.62
C LEU A 268 25.57 9.76 8.27
N THR A 269 25.25 11.00 7.87
CA THR A 269 25.78 11.61 6.65
C THR A 269 27.31 11.64 6.66
N SER A 270 27.93 12.07 7.77
CA SER A 270 29.40 12.11 7.89
C SER A 270 30.07 10.73 7.75
N LEU A 271 29.39 9.67 8.23
CA LEU A 271 29.84 8.29 8.10
C LEU A 271 29.75 7.78 6.65
N THR A 272 28.79 8.27 5.88
CA THR A 272 28.63 7.93 4.46
C THR A 272 29.59 8.68 3.53
N GLU A 273 29.98 9.90 3.91
CA GLU A 273 30.92 10.74 3.15
C GLU A 273 32.39 10.43 3.46
N SER A 274 32.69 9.77 4.58
CA SER A 274 34.04 9.35 4.94
C SER A 274 34.61 8.36 3.90
N PRO A 275 35.73 8.69 3.21
CA PRO A 275 36.27 7.83 2.17
C PRO A 275 36.77 6.50 2.78
N ARG A 276 36.40 5.37 2.16
CA ARG A 276 37.05 4.07 2.43
C ARG A 276 38.58 4.26 2.34
N PRO A 277 39.38 3.73 3.27
CA PRO A 277 40.82 3.89 3.23
C PRO A 277 41.36 3.34 1.91
N ARG A 278 42.08 4.17 1.15
CA ARG A 278 42.83 3.74 -0.04
C ARG A 278 43.79 2.64 0.39
N ALA A 279 43.62 1.44 -0.16
CA ALA A 279 44.60 0.37 -0.02
C ALA A 279 45.97 0.93 -0.44
N LYS A 280 46.91 0.94 0.49
CA LYS A 280 48.31 1.26 0.21
C LYS A 280 48.84 0.18 -0.70
N TYR A 281 48.94 0.46 -2.00
CA TYR A 281 49.78 -0.35 -2.88
C TYR A 281 51.21 -0.22 -2.37
N ARG A 282 51.74 -1.32 -1.81
CA ARG A 282 53.18 -1.48 -1.55
C ARG A 282 53.86 -1.46 -2.90
N THR A 283 54.53 -0.36 -3.23
CA THR A 283 55.61 -0.37 -4.21
C THR A 283 56.73 -1.22 -3.62
N HIS A 284 56.98 -2.38 -4.23
CA HIS A 284 58.23 -3.10 -4.01
C HIS A 284 59.30 -2.55 -4.96
N PRO A 285 60.57 -2.49 -4.50
CA PRO A 285 61.68 -1.78 -5.15
C PRO A 285 62.13 -2.42 -6.46
#